data_AF-A0A1X1NHR9-F1
#
_entry.id   AF-A0A1X1NHR9-F1
#
_cell.length_a   1.000
_cell.length_b   1.000
_cell.length_c   1.000
_cell.angle_alpha   90.00
_cell.angle_beta   90.00
_cell.angle_gamma   90.00
#
_symmetry.space_group_name_H-M   'P 1'
#
loop_
_entity.id
_entity.type
_entity.pdbx_description
1 polymer ?
#
loop_
_entity_poly.entity_id
_entity_poly.type
_entity_poly.pdbx_seq_one_letter_code
_entity_poly.pdbx_strand_id
1 'polypeptide(L)'
;MSYNHYSKGAVVSFLHQYVAGLQPPRAPGAAEAGYRRFIIAPRPGAGLTWASARRISPHGLIACDWRHRGNEFTPTMEVLPGTQSEIRLPVSGPMTAGLGAHTYTVALPPPEG
;
A
#
# COMPACT_ATOMS: atom_id res chain seq x y z
N MET A 1 17.42 -3.30 31.92
CA MET A 1 17.41 -3.85 30.55
C MET A 1 16.28 -3.18 29.77
N SER A 2 16.57 -2.13 28.99
CA SER A 2 15.58 -1.52 28.10
C SER A 2 15.59 -2.28 26.79
N TYR A 3 14.58 -3.12 26.55
CA TYR A 3 14.41 -3.87 25.30
C TYR A 3 13.61 -3.05 24.27
N ASN A 4 13.99 -1.78 24.09
CA ASN A 4 13.33 -0.87 23.16
C ASN A 4 14.31 -0.32 22.12
N HIS A 5 15.15 -1.20 21.57
CA HIS A 5 16.21 -0.81 20.65
C HIS A 5 15.89 -1.29 19.21
N TYR A 6 15.51 -0.34 18.36
CA TYR A 6 15.46 -0.39 16.88
C TYR A 6 14.39 -1.19 16.10
N SER A 7 13.29 -1.63 16.72
CA SER A 7 12.21 -2.30 15.96
C SER A 7 11.21 -1.34 15.28
N LYS A 8 10.96 -0.14 15.82
CA LYS A 8 9.87 0.73 15.33
C LYS A 8 10.13 1.35 13.94
N GLY A 9 11.34 1.80 13.65
CA GLY A 9 11.68 2.40 12.34
C GLY A 9 11.71 1.37 11.20
N ALA A 10 12.19 0.17 11.50
CA ALA A 10 12.23 -0.96 10.56
C ALA A 10 10.83 -1.53 10.30
N VAL A 11 9.99 -1.67 11.33
CA VAL A 11 8.60 -2.13 11.19
C VAL A 11 7.75 -1.10 10.45
N VAL A 12 7.89 0.20 10.71
CA VAL A 12 7.14 1.24 9.99
C VAL A 12 7.57 1.33 8.52
N SER A 13 8.88 1.25 8.23
CA SER A 13 9.38 1.21 6.85
C SER A 13 8.94 -0.06 6.14
N PHE A 14 8.98 -1.21 6.81
CA PHE A 14 8.48 -2.49 6.31
C PHE A 14 6.96 -2.42 6.05
N LEU A 15 6.18 -1.85 6.97
CA LEU A 15 4.74 -1.69 6.81
C LEU A 15 4.38 -0.76 5.64
N HIS A 16 5.11 0.35 5.49
CA HIS A 16 4.87 1.30 4.41
C HIS A 16 5.35 0.79 3.05
N GLN A 17 6.57 0.25 2.95
CA GLN A 17 7.15 -0.18 1.67
C GLN A 17 6.75 -1.59 1.26
N TYR A 18 6.62 -2.53 2.20
CA TYR A 18 6.40 -3.93 1.89
C TYR A 18 4.96 -4.38 2.10
N VAL A 19 4.24 -3.78 3.06
CA VAL A 19 2.90 -4.26 3.43
C VAL A 19 1.79 -3.48 2.72
N ALA A 20 1.83 -2.15 2.72
CA ALA A 20 0.93 -1.33 1.90
C ALA A 20 1.50 -1.00 0.51
N GLY A 21 2.81 -1.17 0.32
CA GLY A 21 3.48 -0.83 -0.94
C GLY A 21 3.34 0.64 -1.33
N LEU A 22 3.25 1.54 -0.35
CA LEU A 22 3.13 2.97 -0.56
C LEU A 22 4.48 3.53 -1.01
N GLN A 23 4.61 3.79 -2.30
CA GLN A 23 5.85 4.30 -2.89
C GLN A 23 5.66 5.73 -3.41
N PRO A 24 6.62 6.64 -3.16
CA PRO A 24 6.68 7.88 -3.90
C PRO A 24 6.99 7.58 -5.38
N PRO A 25 6.61 8.47 -6.32
CA PRO A 25 6.94 8.30 -7.72
C PRO A 25 8.45 8.26 -7.94
N ARG A 26 8.87 7.52 -8.98
CA ARG A 26 10.28 7.15 -9.23
C ARG A 26 11.18 8.35 -9.58
N ALA A 27 10.60 9.52 -9.89
CA ALA A 27 11.32 10.76 -10.15
C ALA A 27 10.43 11.97 -9.76
N PRO A 28 10.41 12.39 -8.49
CA PRO A 28 9.57 13.49 -8.08
C PRO A 28 10.12 14.81 -8.64
N GLY A 29 9.47 15.34 -9.67
CA GLY A 29 9.58 16.77 -9.99
C GLY A 29 8.93 17.62 -8.88
N ALA A 30 9.17 18.94 -8.87
CA ALA A 30 8.58 19.84 -7.87
C ALA A 30 7.02 19.74 -7.81
N ALA A 31 6.38 19.37 -8.93
CA ALA A 31 4.93 19.15 -9.03
C ALA A 31 4.43 17.86 -8.36
N GLU A 32 5.32 16.93 -7.99
CA GLU A 32 4.99 15.63 -7.36
C GLU A 32 5.34 15.58 -5.87
N ALA A 33 5.89 16.67 -5.33
CA ALA A 33 6.14 16.81 -3.90
C ALA A 33 4.84 16.66 -3.08
N GLY A 34 4.93 16.02 -1.92
CA GLY A 34 3.83 15.96 -0.95
C GLY A 34 2.79 14.86 -1.15
N TYR A 35 3.03 13.84 -2.00
CA TYR A 35 2.06 12.78 -2.36
C TYR A 35 0.94 13.22 -3.32
N ARG A 36 1.20 14.21 -4.18
CA ARG A 36 0.32 14.50 -5.33
C ARG A 36 0.18 13.31 -6.28
N ARG A 37 1.25 12.52 -6.40
CA ARG A 37 1.27 11.21 -7.07
C ARG A 37 1.85 10.17 -6.13
N PHE A 38 1.28 8.98 -6.14
CA PHE A 38 1.81 7.86 -5.35
C PHE A 38 1.39 6.51 -5.95
N ILE A 39 2.14 5.47 -5.60
CA ILE A 39 1.84 4.10 -5.97
C ILE A 39 1.39 3.35 -4.71
N ILE A 40 0.33 2.55 -4.81
CA ILE A 40 -0.05 1.56 -3.81
C ILE A 40 0.14 0.17 -4.43
N ALA A 41 1.07 -0.60 -3.88
CA ALA A 41 1.42 -1.93 -4.38
C ALA A 41 1.40 -2.97 -3.24
N PRO A 42 0.22 -3.35 -2.72
CA PRO A 42 0.16 -4.25 -1.57
C PRO A 42 0.68 -5.64 -1.97
N ARG A 43 1.53 -6.22 -1.12
CA ARG A 43 2.18 -7.51 -1.36
C ARG A 43 1.80 -8.50 -0.26
N PRO A 44 0.72 -9.29 -0.43
CA PRO A 44 0.43 -10.40 0.45
C PRO A 44 1.56 -11.45 0.36
N GLY A 45 2.02 -11.96 1.51
CA GLY A 45 3.17 -12.87 1.60
C GLY A 45 3.74 -12.98 3.03
N ALA A 46 4.82 -13.74 3.19
CA ALA A 46 5.55 -13.92 4.47
C ALA A 46 4.67 -14.40 5.65
N GLY A 47 3.61 -15.16 5.37
CA GLY A 47 2.68 -15.67 6.40
C GLY A 47 1.64 -14.66 6.90
N LEU A 48 1.62 -13.43 6.38
CA LEU A 48 0.62 -12.43 6.73
C LEU A 48 -0.68 -12.67 5.96
N THR A 49 -1.79 -12.86 6.67
CA THR A 49 -3.15 -13.01 6.09
C THR A 49 -3.92 -11.69 6.00
N TRP A 50 -3.43 -10.65 6.65
CA TRP A 50 -4.01 -9.32 6.59
C TRP A 50 -2.96 -8.27 6.93
N ALA A 51 -3.22 -7.04 6.49
CA ALA A 51 -2.53 -5.88 7.01
C ALA A 51 -3.30 -4.58 6.80
N SER A 52 -2.96 -3.57 7.61
CA SER A 52 -3.54 -2.24 7.51
C SER A 52 -2.45 -1.19 7.72
N ALA A 53 -2.37 -0.21 6.83
CA ALA A 53 -1.47 0.92 6.95
C ALA A 53 -2.21 2.22 6.62
N ARG A 54 -1.84 3.27 7.35
CA ARG A 54 -2.40 4.61 7.19
C ARG A 54 -1.30 5.63 7.24
N ARG A 55 -1.34 6.60 6.33
CA ARG A 55 -0.37 7.67 6.23
C ARG A 55 -1.05 9.01 6.15
N ILE A 56 -0.71 9.89 7.08
CA ILE A 56 -1.10 11.29 7.01
C ILE A 56 -0.13 12.01 6.06
N SER A 57 -0.68 12.64 5.03
CA SER A 57 0.03 13.55 4.13
C SER A 57 -0.52 14.96 4.26
N PRO A 58 0.18 16.00 3.78
CA PRO A 58 -0.36 17.36 3.71
C PRO A 58 -1.66 17.48 2.91
N HIS A 59 -1.96 16.50 2.05
CA HIS A 59 -3.17 16.46 1.22
C HIS A 59 -4.28 15.56 1.80
N GLY A 60 -4.05 14.94 2.97
CA GLY A 60 -5.00 14.06 3.66
C GLY A 60 -4.46 12.67 3.99
N LEU A 61 -5.35 11.78 4.44
CA LEU A 61 -5.06 10.39 4.79
C LEU A 61 -5.01 9.45 3.57
N ILE A 62 -3.89 8.76 3.40
CA ILE A 62 -3.78 7.61 2.49
C ILE A 62 -3.91 6.34 3.32
N ALA A 63 -4.88 5.48 3.01
CA ALA A 63 -5.07 4.22 3.72
C ALA A 63 -5.01 3.03 2.75
N CYS A 64 -4.42 1.93 3.21
CA CYS A 64 -4.45 0.64 2.52
C CYS A 64 -4.72 -0.44 3.58
N ASP A 65 -5.83 -1.12 3.42
CA ASP A 65 -6.21 -2.29 4.20
C ASP A 65 -6.32 -3.48 3.25
N TRP A 66 -5.82 -4.64 3.63
CA TRP A 66 -6.05 -5.82 2.83
C TRP A 66 -6.14 -7.07 3.70
N ARG A 67 -6.86 -8.05 3.18
CA ARG A 67 -6.96 -9.39 3.74
C ARG A 67 -6.80 -10.40 2.61
N HIS A 68 -6.26 -11.57 2.92
CA HIS A 68 -6.37 -12.72 2.05
C HIS A 68 -6.82 -13.96 2.82
N ARG A 69 -7.56 -14.81 2.11
CA ARG A 69 -8.02 -16.13 2.58
C ARG A 69 -7.80 -17.12 1.45
N GLY A 70 -6.84 -18.03 1.64
CA GLY A 70 -6.44 -18.94 0.58
C GLY A 70 -5.87 -18.17 -0.60
N ASN A 71 -6.53 -18.23 -1.75
CA ASN A 71 -6.17 -17.47 -2.94
C ASN A 71 -6.97 -16.18 -3.09
N GLU A 72 -7.98 -15.89 -2.27
CA GLU A 72 -8.76 -14.65 -2.42
C GLU A 72 -8.07 -13.51 -1.69
N PHE A 73 -7.77 -12.41 -2.39
CA PHE A 73 -7.17 -11.20 -1.85
C PHE A 73 -8.09 -9.99 -2.07
N THR A 74 -8.34 -9.26 -0.98
CA THR A 74 -9.28 -8.14 -0.96
C THR A 74 -8.60 -6.90 -0.37
N PRO A 75 -7.95 -6.07 -1.22
CA PRO A 75 -7.42 -4.79 -0.81
C PRO A 75 -8.48 -3.68 -0.90
N THR A 76 -8.51 -2.83 0.11
CA THR A 76 -9.25 -1.57 0.20
C THR A 76 -8.26 -0.42 0.30
N MET A 77 -8.40 0.58 -0.56
CA MET A 77 -7.52 1.73 -0.63
C MET A 77 -8.32 3.03 -0.61
N GLU A 78 -7.88 4.01 0.16
CA GLU A 78 -8.46 5.34 0.19
C GLU A 78 -7.55 6.32 -0.53
N VAL A 79 -8.06 6.90 -1.62
CA VAL A 79 -7.35 7.86 -2.48
C VAL A 79 -7.88 9.26 -2.23
N LEU A 80 -6.96 10.21 -2.08
CA LEU A 80 -7.25 11.57 -1.67
C LEU A 80 -7.71 12.49 -2.80
N PRO A 81 -8.51 13.53 -2.49
CA PRO A 81 -8.89 14.53 -3.47
C PRO A 81 -7.64 15.22 -4.05
N GLY A 82 -7.63 15.44 -5.37
CA GLY A 82 -6.53 16.14 -6.03
C GLY A 82 -5.21 15.37 -6.09
N THR A 83 -5.22 14.07 -5.77
CA THR A 83 -4.08 13.17 -5.94
C THR A 83 -4.33 12.16 -7.06
N GLN A 84 -3.26 11.70 -7.70
CA GLN A 84 -3.30 10.63 -8.69
C GLN A 84 -2.63 9.39 -8.10
N SER A 85 -3.36 8.29 -8.02
CA SER A 85 -2.84 7.03 -7.48
C SER A 85 -2.71 5.97 -8.56
N GLU A 86 -1.58 5.26 -8.54
CA GLU A 86 -1.37 4.06 -9.33
C GLU A 86 -1.45 2.83 -8.41
N ILE A 87 -2.39 1.95 -8.68
CA ILE A 87 -2.59 0.70 -7.94
C ILE A 87 -1.92 -0.42 -8.73
N ARG A 88 -1.07 -1.19 -8.06
CA ARG A 88 -0.42 -2.39 -8.61
C ARG A 88 -0.79 -3.58 -7.74
N LEU A 89 -1.78 -4.35 -8.19
CA LEU A 89 -2.15 -5.59 -7.52
C LEU A 89 -1.22 -6.74 -7.97
N PRO A 90 -0.98 -7.76 -7.13
CA PRO A 90 -0.04 -8.85 -7.43
C PRO A 90 -0.30 -9.60 -8.74
N VAL A 91 -1.53 -9.58 -9.24
CA VAL A 91 -1.97 -10.32 -10.43
C VAL A 91 -2.59 -9.45 -11.51
N SER A 92 -2.58 -8.13 -11.31
CA SER A 92 -3.21 -7.19 -12.22
C SER A 92 -2.15 -6.22 -12.75
N GLY A 93 -2.31 -5.81 -14.01
CA GLY A 93 -1.53 -4.69 -14.54
C GLY A 93 -1.77 -3.40 -13.74
N PRO A 94 -0.91 -2.38 -13.91
CA PRO A 94 -1.07 -1.11 -13.24
C PRO A 94 -2.42 -0.47 -13.61
N MET A 95 -3.15 0.02 -12.61
CA MET A 95 -4.43 0.70 -12.79
C MET A 95 -4.41 2.05 -12.09
N THR A 96 -5.10 3.04 -12.66
CA THR A 96 -5.25 4.35 -12.02
C THR A 96 -6.54 4.38 -11.22
N ALA A 97 -6.48 4.83 -9.97
CA ALA A 97 -7.66 5.07 -9.15
C ALA A 97 -7.83 6.56 -8.86
N GLY A 98 -9.05 7.05 -9.04
CA GLY A 98 -9.46 8.41 -8.70
C GLY A 98 -9.80 8.57 -7.22
N LEU A 99 -10.34 9.72 -6.83
CA LEU A 99 -10.80 10.00 -5.46
C LEU A 99 -11.76 8.91 -4.95
N GLY A 100 -11.58 8.48 -3.71
CA GLY A 100 -12.54 7.68 -2.97
C GLY A 100 -11.95 6.40 -2.39
N ALA A 101 -12.82 5.61 -1.78
CA ALA A 101 -12.49 4.25 -1.35
C ALA A 101 -12.65 3.28 -2.52
N HIS A 102 -11.61 2.50 -2.79
CA HIS A 102 -11.60 1.48 -3.83
C HIS A 102 -11.34 0.12 -3.19
N THR A 103 -12.26 -0.81 -3.40
CA THR A 103 -12.11 -2.20 -2.99
C THR A 103 -12.02 -3.08 -4.22
N TYR A 104 -11.02 -3.95 -4.24
CA TYR A 104 -10.84 -4.94 -5.28
C TYR A 104 -10.92 -6.35 -4.69
N THR A 105 -11.26 -7.31 -5.53
CA THR A 105 -11.13 -8.73 -5.21
C THR A 105 -10.35 -9.38 -6.34
N VAL A 106 -9.23 -10.01 -6.01
CA VAL A 106 -8.38 -10.70 -6.98
C VAL A 106 -7.90 -12.04 -6.43
N ALA A 107 -7.68 -13.00 -7.33
CA ALA A 107 -7.11 -14.29 -6.96
C ALA A 107 -5.57 -14.19 -6.97
N LEU A 108 -4.92 -14.45 -5.84
CA LEU A 108 -3.48 -14.60 -5.74
C LEU A 108 -3.03 -15.90 -6.39
N PRO A 109 -1.84 -15.91 -7.01
CA PRO A 109 -1.24 -17.16 -7.45
C PRO A 109 -0.92 -18.01 -6.22
N PRO A 110 -0.90 -19.34 -6.36
CA PRO A 110 -0.44 -20.21 -5.28
C PRO A 110 0.99 -19.82 -4.87
N PRO A 111 1.35 -19.95 -3.58
CA PRO A 111 2.72 -19.70 -3.15
C PRO A 111 3.67 -20.60 -3.94
N GLU A 112 4.71 -20.02 -4.53
CA GLU A 112 5.79 -20.80 -5.15
C GLU A 112 6.42 -21.66 -4.05
N GLY A 113 6.38 -22.98 -4.23
CA GLY A 113 6.85 -23.98 -3.27
C GLY A 113 8.35 -24.15 -3.25
#